data_AF-A0A2M7DD97-F1
#
_entry.id   AF-A0A2M7DD97-F1
#
_cell.length_a   1.000
_cell.length_b   1.000
_cell.length_c   1.000
_cell.angle_alpha   90.00
_cell.angle_beta   90.00
_cell.angle_gamma   90.00
#
_symmetry.space_group_name_H-M   'P 1'
#
loop_
_entity.id
_entity.type
_entity.pdbx_description
1 polymer ?
#
loop_
_entity_poly.entity_id
_entity_poly.type
_entity_poly.pdbx_seq_one_letter_code
_entity_poly.pdbx_strand_id
1 'polypeptide(L)'
;MEKNYQNKNWLCKKYLTEELTISEIALNCGVNITTISRWAARFEIRKVRPYEADRSGPNNPYWKGGKYKDSQSGYIMVFLPEHPTANKKGYLPEHRLIMEQFLGRELKPNETVRHKNKLKDDNSIKNLELVVLGEPNDCSAIKCPFCEKKFKIG
;
A
#
# COMPACT_ATOMS: atom_id res chain seq x y z
N MET A 1 26.25 -26.93 0.75
CA MET A 1 27.30 -25.90 0.83
C MET A 1 27.24 -25.24 2.18
N GLU A 2 28.33 -25.27 2.92
CA GLU A 2 28.42 -24.73 4.28
C GLU A 2 28.52 -23.20 4.25
N LYS A 3 27.69 -22.52 5.04
CA LYS A 3 27.59 -21.05 5.02
C LYS A 3 28.63 -20.40 5.94
N ASN A 4 29.90 -20.62 5.65
CA ASN A 4 31.02 -20.20 6.50
C ASN A 4 31.07 -18.68 6.77
N TYR A 5 30.58 -17.87 5.83
CA TYR A 5 30.44 -16.41 5.98
C TYR A 5 29.43 -15.95 7.05
N GLN A 6 28.60 -16.85 7.58
CA GLN A 6 27.72 -16.57 8.74
C GLN A 6 28.45 -16.72 10.07
N ASN A 7 29.67 -17.27 10.07
CA ASN A 7 30.51 -17.33 11.26
C ASN A 7 31.35 -16.05 11.35
N LYS A 8 31.16 -15.29 12.45
CA LYS A 8 31.87 -14.02 12.69
C LYS A 8 33.38 -14.19 12.61
N ASN A 9 33.94 -15.22 13.24
CA ASN A 9 35.39 -15.44 13.29
C ASN A 9 35.94 -15.78 11.91
N TRP A 10 35.23 -16.60 11.14
CA TRP A 10 35.64 -16.94 9.78
C TRP A 10 35.64 -15.71 8.89
N LEU A 11 34.57 -14.90 8.94
CA LEU A 11 34.46 -13.70 8.10
C LEU A 11 35.45 -12.61 8.51
N CYS A 12 35.69 -12.42 9.82
CA CYS A 12 36.75 -11.56 10.34
C CYS A 12 38.12 -12.01 9.84
N LYS A 13 38.43 -13.31 9.90
CA LYS A 13 39.72 -13.84 9.43
C LYS A 13 39.90 -13.56 7.94
N LYS A 14 38.90 -13.88 7.11
CA LYS A 14 38.97 -13.62 5.66
C LYS A 14 39.18 -12.14 5.33
N TYR A 15 38.50 -11.26 6.04
CA TYR A 15 38.50 -9.83 5.74
C TYR A 15 39.68 -9.06 6.36
N LEU A 16 40.05 -9.36 7.61
CA LEU A 16 41.07 -8.63 8.37
C LEU A 16 42.45 -9.29 8.33
N THR A 17 42.52 -10.62 8.30
CA THR A 17 43.80 -11.36 8.34
C THR A 17 44.28 -11.73 6.95
N GLU A 18 43.37 -12.17 6.07
CA GLU A 18 43.68 -12.55 4.69
C GLU A 18 43.48 -11.39 3.70
N GLU A 19 43.07 -10.21 4.18
CA GLU A 19 42.86 -8.96 3.41
C GLU A 19 41.98 -9.11 2.15
N LEU A 20 41.13 -10.16 2.11
CA LEU A 20 40.24 -10.38 0.98
C LEU A 20 39.14 -9.32 0.96
N THR A 21 38.89 -8.78 -0.23
CA THR A 21 37.75 -7.91 -0.46
C THR A 21 36.44 -8.67 -0.31
N ILE A 22 35.36 -7.94 -0.02
CA ILE A 22 33.99 -8.50 0.03
C ILE A 22 33.64 -9.22 -1.29
N SER A 23 34.12 -8.72 -2.42
CA SER A 23 33.91 -9.31 -3.74
C SER A 23 34.59 -10.68 -3.88
N GLU A 24 35.83 -10.80 -3.43
CA GLU A 24 36.59 -12.06 -3.47
C GLU A 24 35.99 -13.09 -2.51
N ILE A 25 35.61 -12.67 -1.31
CA ILE A 25 34.91 -13.54 -0.35
C ILE A 25 33.57 -14.02 -0.95
N ALA A 26 32.84 -13.14 -1.62
CA ALA A 26 31.57 -13.48 -2.25
C ALA A 26 31.75 -14.47 -3.41
N LEU A 27 32.78 -14.27 -4.25
CA LEU A 27 33.14 -15.18 -5.33
C LEU A 27 33.53 -16.57 -4.78
N ASN A 28 34.38 -16.61 -3.77
CA ASN A 28 34.82 -17.85 -3.11
C ASN A 28 33.66 -18.62 -2.47
N CYS A 29 32.67 -17.92 -1.95
CA CYS A 29 31.47 -18.51 -1.37
C CYS A 29 30.36 -18.80 -2.39
N GLY A 30 30.50 -18.36 -3.65
CA GLY A 30 29.47 -18.48 -4.67
C GLY A 30 28.18 -17.72 -4.34
N VAL A 31 28.28 -16.57 -3.66
CA VAL A 31 27.13 -15.76 -3.23
C VAL A 31 27.20 -14.34 -3.79
N ASN A 32 26.06 -13.64 -3.77
CA ASN A 32 26.02 -12.22 -4.13
C ASN A 32 26.86 -11.38 -3.14
N ILE A 33 27.58 -10.38 -3.65
CA ILE A 33 28.40 -9.45 -2.86
C ILE A 33 27.62 -8.79 -1.71
N THR A 34 26.33 -8.49 -1.92
CA THR A 34 25.45 -7.90 -0.90
C THR A 34 25.24 -8.82 0.29
N THR A 35 25.30 -10.13 0.10
CA THR A 35 25.20 -11.13 1.18
C THR A 35 26.39 -11.00 2.13
N ILE A 36 27.62 -11.04 1.60
CA ILE A 36 28.82 -10.88 2.42
C ILE A 36 28.86 -9.48 3.04
N SER A 37 28.51 -8.44 2.29
CA SER A 37 28.48 -7.06 2.80
C SER A 37 27.50 -6.90 3.98
N ARG A 38 26.34 -7.57 3.95
CA ARG A 38 25.36 -7.55 5.05
C ARG A 38 25.89 -8.25 6.30
N TRP A 39 26.54 -9.40 6.15
CA TRP A 39 27.14 -10.12 7.29
C TRP A 39 28.32 -9.36 7.88
N ALA A 40 29.18 -8.77 7.04
CA ALA A 40 30.27 -7.91 7.48
C ALA A 40 29.77 -6.68 8.26
N ALA A 41 28.67 -6.06 7.81
CA ALA A 41 28.01 -4.97 8.53
C ALA A 41 27.44 -5.43 9.88
N ARG A 42 26.73 -6.57 9.88
CA ARG A 42 26.12 -7.16 11.08
C ARG A 42 27.14 -7.53 12.14
N PHE A 43 28.33 -7.96 11.73
CA PHE A 43 29.45 -8.28 12.62
C PHE A 43 30.34 -7.09 12.95
N GLU A 44 29.98 -5.89 12.47
CA GLU A 44 30.72 -4.65 12.70
C GLU A 44 32.15 -4.68 12.13
N ILE A 45 32.42 -5.59 11.17
CA ILE A 45 33.70 -5.72 10.47
C ILE A 45 33.90 -4.56 9.50
N ARG A 46 32.79 -4.06 8.94
CA ARG A 46 32.77 -2.94 7.99
C ARG A 46 31.63 -1.99 8.34
N LYS A 47 31.93 -0.69 8.37
CA LYS A 47 30.90 0.34 8.41
C LYS A 47 30.21 0.41 7.05
N VAL A 48 28.94 0.03 7.00
CA VAL A 48 28.07 0.29 5.85
C VAL A 48 27.38 1.62 6.11
N ARG A 49 27.41 2.54 5.14
CA ARG A 49 26.60 3.77 5.25
C ARG A 49 25.14 3.37 5.33
N PRO A 50 24.37 3.81 6.34
CA PRO A 50 22.95 3.54 6.36
C PRO A 50 22.34 4.12 5.08
N TYR A 51 21.38 3.39 4.52
CA TYR A 51 20.57 3.91 3.44
C TYR A 51 19.54 4.85 4.07
N GLU A 52 19.84 6.15 4.11
CA GLU A 52 19.04 7.16 4.84
C GLU A 52 17.86 7.73 4.05
N ALA A 53 17.70 7.37 2.77
CA ALA A 53 16.60 7.90 2.00
C ALA A 53 15.28 7.26 2.44
N ASP A 54 14.48 8.03 3.19
CA ASP A 54 13.07 7.73 3.41
C ASP A 54 12.37 7.65 2.04
N ARG A 55 11.90 6.46 1.70
CA ARG A 55 11.11 6.18 0.49
C ARG A 55 9.68 5.79 0.86
N SER A 56 9.20 6.22 2.01
CA SER A 56 7.80 6.08 2.40
C SER A 56 7.00 7.29 1.92
N GLY A 57 5.70 7.10 1.69
CA GLY A 57 4.83 8.24 1.48
C GLY A 57 5.24 9.11 0.27
N PRO A 58 5.03 10.43 0.38
CA PRO A 58 5.47 11.42 -0.60
C PRO A 58 6.97 11.43 -0.91
N ASN A 59 7.81 10.87 -0.03
CA ASN A 59 9.26 10.81 -0.24
C ASN A 59 9.67 9.71 -1.24
N ASN A 60 8.73 8.84 -1.63
CA ASN A 60 8.93 7.89 -2.72
C ASN A 60 8.64 8.56 -4.08
N PRO A 61 9.58 8.60 -5.04
CA PRO A 61 9.33 9.16 -6.38
C PRO A 61 8.24 8.40 -7.16
N TYR A 62 7.90 7.18 -6.75
CA TYR A 62 6.80 6.40 -7.32
C TYR A 62 5.46 6.62 -6.60
N TRP A 63 5.39 7.49 -5.60
CA TRP A 63 4.18 7.79 -4.86
C TRP A 63 3.17 8.56 -5.73
N LYS A 64 2.05 7.92 -6.01
CA LYS A 64 0.95 8.50 -6.81
C LYS A 64 -0.13 9.09 -5.92
N GLY A 65 0.27 9.94 -4.97
CA GLY A 65 -0.67 10.57 -4.02
C GLY A 65 -1.38 9.58 -3.10
N GLY A 66 -0.78 8.42 -2.82
CA GLY A 66 -1.40 7.37 -2.01
C GLY A 66 -2.51 6.60 -2.73
N LYS A 67 -2.57 6.64 -4.07
CA LYS A 67 -3.56 5.92 -4.86
C LYS A 67 -2.95 4.73 -5.60
N TYR A 68 -3.67 3.62 -5.65
CA TYR A 68 -3.32 2.48 -6.51
C TYR A 68 -4.57 1.75 -7.00
N LYS A 69 -4.47 1.08 -8.16
CA LYS A 69 -5.52 0.18 -8.65
C LYS A 69 -5.28 -1.21 -8.08
N ASP A 70 -6.21 -1.70 -7.29
CA ASP A 70 -6.15 -3.04 -6.73
C ASP A 70 -6.38 -4.09 -7.83
N SER A 71 -5.45 -5.03 -7.98
CA SER A 71 -5.51 -6.01 -9.07
C SER A 71 -6.59 -7.07 -8.86
N GLN A 72 -6.99 -7.33 -7.61
CA GLN A 72 -7.99 -8.34 -7.29
C GLN A 72 -9.40 -7.80 -7.49
N SER A 73 -9.70 -6.65 -6.87
CA SER A 73 -11.02 -6.04 -6.94
C SER A 73 -11.20 -5.17 -8.18
N GLY A 74 -10.14 -4.60 -8.75
CA GLY A 74 -10.18 -3.64 -9.86
C GLY A 74 -10.48 -2.20 -9.44
N TYR A 75 -10.72 -1.94 -8.15
CA TYR A 75 -11.01 -0.60 -7.64
C TYR A 75 -9.75 0.25 -7.48
N ILE A 76 -9.92 1.57 -7.61
CA ILE A 76 -8.92 2.52 -7.15
C ILE A 76 -9.03 2.63 -5.62
N MET A 77 -7.92 2.41 -4.94
CA MET A 77 -7.77 2.53 -3.49
C MET A 77 -7.04 3.83 -3.17
N VAL A 78 -7.47 4.54 -2.13
CA VAL A 78 -6.88 5.80 -1.65
C VAL A 78 -6.38 5.61 -0.23
N PHE A 79 -5.16 6.05 0.05
CA PHE A 79 -4.59 6.05 1.39
C PHE A 79 -5.22 7.17 2.23
N LEU A 80 -6.01 6.77 3.21
CA LEU A 80 -6.67 7.64 4.18
C LEU A 80 -6.72 6.89 5.53
N PRO A 81 -5.59 6.77 6.24
CA PRO A 81 -5.47 5.88 7.41
C PRO A 81 -6.39 6.27 8.56
N GLU A 82 -6.75 7.54 8.67
CA GLU A 82 -7.63 8.07 9.73
C GLU A 82 -9.13 7.82 9.46
N HIS A 83 -9.51 7.29 8.29
CA HIS A 83 -10.92 7.06 7.98
C HIS A 83 -11.48 5.87 8.76
N PRO A 84 -12.66 5.97 9.39
CA PRO A 84 -13.21 4.89 10.22
C PRO A 84 -13.40 3.56 9.49
N THR A 85 -13.67 3.63 8.18
CA THR A 85 -13.89 2.46 7.31
C THR A 85 -12.68 2.11 6.45
N ALA A 86 -11.52 2.74 6.67
CA ALA A 86 -10.28 2.33 6.03
C ALA A 86 -9.91 0.89 6.45
N ASN A 87 -9.30 0.15 5.53
CA ASN A 87 -8.83 -1.19 5.83
C ASN A 87 -7.61 -1.16 6.78
N LYS A 88 -7.14 -2.35 7.21
CA LYS A 88 -5.96 -2.48 8.10
C LYS A 88 -4.67 -1.82 7.59
N LYS A 89 -4.58 -1.49 6.30
CA LYS A 89 -3.45 -0.81 5.67
C LYS A 89 -3.68 0.70 5.52
N GLY A 90 -4.80 1.22 6.02
CA GLY A 90 -5.20 2.62 5.89
C GLY A 90 -5.75 3.01 4.52
N TYR A 91 -6.25 2.06 3.73
CA TYR A 91 -6.80 2.33 2.39
C TYR A 91 -8.32 2.15 2.34
N LEU A 92 -8.97 3.01 1.55
CA LEU A 92 -10.41 3.00 1.27
C LEU A 92 -10.66 3.00 -0.24
N PRO A 93 -11.71 2.36 -0.77
CA PRO A 93 -12.07 2.49 -2.18
C PRO A 93 -12.46 3.93 -2.55
N GLU A 94 -11.90 4.46 -3.64
CA GLU A 94 -12.10 5.85 -4.08
C GLU A 94 -13.56 6.17 -4.40
N HIS A 95 -14.28 5.23 -5.06
CA HIS A 95 -15.69 5.41 -5.38
C HIS A 95 -16.56 5.62 -4.13
N ARG A 96 -16.20 4.98 -3.01
CA ARG A 96 -16.89 5.15 -1.73
C ARG A 96 -16.63 6.56 -1.19
N LEU A 97 -15.37 6.96 -1.15
CA LEU A 97 -14.97 8.29 -0.68
C LEU A 97 -15.65 9.42 -1.47
N ILE A 98 -15.71 9.29 -2.80
CA ILE A 98 -16.38 10.28 -3.66
C ILE A 98 -17.88 10.37 -3.35
N MET A 99 -18.54 9.23 -3.10
CA MET A 99 -19.94 9.22 -2.69
C MET A 99 -20.14 9.84 -1.30
N GLU A 100 -19.27 9.54 -0.34
CA GLU A 100 -19.30 10.12 1.01
C GLU A 100 -19.14 11.64 0.98
N GLN A 101 -18.19 12.14 0.17
CA GLN A 101 -17.99 13.57 -0.05
C GLN A 101 -19.20 14.23 -0.72
N PHE A 102 -19.82 13.56 -1.70
CA PHE A 102 -20.99 14.09 -2.40
C PHE A 102 -22.25 14.14 -1.50
N LEU A 103 -22.40 13.18 -0.60
CA LEU A 103 -23.46 13.18 0.41
C LEU A 103 -23.13 14.07 1.62
N GLY A 104 -21.85 14.40 1.78
CA GLY A 104 -21.22 15.03 2.94
C GLY A 104 -21.51 14.32 4.27
N ARG A 105 -21.57 12.99 4.22
CA ARG A 105 -21.59 12.09 5.39
C ARG A 105 -20.96 10.76 5.00
N GLU A 106 -20.49 10.01 6.00
CA GLU A 106 -20.02 8.64 5.79
C GLU A 106 -21.16 7.71 5.34
N LEU A 107 -20.82 6.69 4.55
CA LEU A 107 -21.79 5.66 4.16
C LEU A 107 -22.04 4.71 5.34
N LYS A 108 -23.31 4.35 5.52
CA LYS A 108 -23.75 3.38 6.52
C LYS A 108 -23.27 1.97 6.15
N PRO A 109 -23.24 1.03 7.12
CA PRO A 109 -22.85 -0.35 6.85
C PRO A 109 -23.74 -1.07 5.82
N ASN A 110 -25.00 -0.66 5.69
CA ASN A 110 -25.94 -1.21 4.72
C ASN A 110 -25.94 -0.47 3.37
N GLU A 111 -25.08 0.53 3.20
CA GLU A 111 -24.95 1.30 1.98
C GLU A 111 -23.73 0.83 1.17
N THR A 112 -23.94 0.53 -0.11
CA THR A 112 -22.88 0.14 -1.05
C THR A 112 -22.95 0.99 -2.32
N VAL A 113 -21.82 1.14 -3.00
CA VAL A 113 -21.72 1.95 -4.22
C VAL A 113 -21.43 1.06 -5.41
N ARG A 114 -22.17 1.24 -6.49
CA ARG A 114 -22.01 0.52 -7.76
C ARG A 114 -21.61 1.47 -8.89
N HIS A 115 -20.87 0.95 -9.86
CA HIS A 115 -20.53 1.65 -11.11
C HIS A 115 -21.54 1.28 -12.19
N LYS A 116 -22.20 2.27 -12.79
CA LYS A 116 -23.22 2.08 -13.83
C LYS A 116 -22.63 1.49 -15.10
N ASN A 117 -21.48 1.98 -15.54
CA ASN A 117 -20.76 1.47 -16.70
C ASN A 117 -19.95 0.19 -16.44
N LYS A 118 -19.98 -0.34 -15.21
CA LYS A 118 -19.20 -1.52 -14.77
C LYS A 118 -17.67 -1.35 -14.83
N LEU A 119 -17.16 -0.16 -15.13
CA LEU A 119 -15.75 0.19 -15.09
C LEU A 119 -15.39 0.71 -13.69
N LYS A 120 -14.66 -0.11 -12.94
CA LYS A 120 -14.35 0.10 -11.50
C LYS A 120 -13.36 1.23 -11.22
N ASP A 121 -12.73 1.76 -12.25
CA ASP A 121 -11.80 2.89 -12.22
C ASP A 121 -12.42 4.20 -12.70
N ASP A 122 -13.63 4.18 -13.28
CA ASP A 122 -14.39 5.40 -13.59
C ASP A 122 -15.19 5.85 -12.37
N ASN A 123 -14.53 6.54 -11.45
CA ASN A 123 -15.13 7.01 -10.20
C ASN A 123 -15.85 8.37 -10.34
N SER A 124 -16.22 8.78 -11.56
CA SER A 124 -17.02 9.97 -11.80
C SER A 124 -18.35 9.88 -11.06
N ILE A 125 -18.73 10.89 -10.27
CA ILE A 125 -19.97 10.85 -9.45
C ILE A 125 -21.23 10.49 -10.26
N LYS A 126 -21.29 10.90 -11.54
CA LYS A 126 -22.39 10.58 -12.46
C LYS A 126 -22.50 9.07 -12.76
N ASN A 127 -21.36 8.37 -12.76
CA ASN A 127 -21.23 6.93 -13.00
C ASN A 127 -21.45 6.09 -11.72
N LEU A 128 -21.51 6.72 -10.55
CA LEU A 128 -21.73 6.03 -9.29
C LEU A 128 -23.22 5.99 -8.93
N GLU A 129 -23.61 4.92 -8.25
CA GLU A 129 -24.96 4.70 -7.74
C GLU A 129 -24.90 4.14 -6.33
N LEU A 130 -25.68 4.72 -5.42
CA LEU A 130 -25.79 4.26 -4.04
C LEU A 130 -26.92 3.23 -3.93
N VAL A 131 -26.62 2.08 -3.33
CA VAL A 131 -27.56 0.97 -3.12
C VAL A 131 -27.64 0.68 -1.62
N VAL A 132 -28.86 0.62 -1.09
CA VAL A 132 -29.13 0.31 0.33
C VAL A 132 -29.62 -1.14 0.43
N LEU A 133 -28.98 -1.94 1.27
CA LEU A 133 -29.34 -3.33 1.53
C LEU A 133 -30.29 -3.41 2.73
N GLY A 134 -31.41 -4.12 2.61
CA GLY A 134 -32.21 -4.58 3.75
C GLY A 134 -33.44 -3.78 4.17
N GLU A 135 -33.88 -2.76 3.41
CA GLU A 135 -35.23 -2.20 3.58
C GLU A 135 -36.15 -2.65 2.43
N PRO A 136 -37.40 -3.09 2.71
CA PRO A 136 -38.39 -3.29 1.67
C PRO A 136 -38.85 -1.93 1.16
N ASN A 137 -38.60 -1.64 -0.13
CA ASN A 137 -39.40 -0.85 -1.08
C ASN A 137 -40.24 0.36 -0.63
N ASP A 138 -40.01 0.96 0.54
CA ASP A 138 -40.51 2.28 0.83
C ASP A 138 -39.58 3.27 0.16
N CYS A 139 -40.10 3.89 -0.90
CA CYS A 139 -39.51 4.90 -1.75
C CYS A 139 -39.18 6.20 -0.98
N SER A 140 -38.48 6.10 0.14
CA SER A 140 -37.96 7.22 0.91
C SER A 140 -36.71 7.71 0.19
N ALA A 141 -36.92 8.54 -0.83
CA ALA A 141 -35.84 9.16 -1.59
C ALA A 141 -34.73 9.65 -0.66
N ILE A 142 -33.49 9.18 -0.89
CA ILE A 142 -32.33 9.68 -0.16
C ILE A 142 -32.21 11.16 -0.50
N LYS A 143 -32.30 12.02 0.51
CA LYS A 143 -32.13 13.47 0.36
C LYS A 143 -30.68 13.83 0.65
N CYS A 144 -30.05 14.53 -0.28
CA CYS A 144 -28.77 15.21 0.01
C CYS A 144 -28.99 16.24 1.13
N PRO A 145 -28.23 16.21 2.25
CA PRO A 145 -28.38 17.20 3.32
C PRO A 145 -27.86 18.59 2.94
N PHE A 146 -27.19 18.75 1.78
CA PHE A 146 -26.62 20.02 1.33
C PHE A 146 -27.46 20.72 0.25
N CYS A 147 -28.20 19.98 -0.57
CA CYS A 147 -28.98 20.55 -1.68
C CYS A 147 -30.41 20.00 -1.79
N GLU A 148 -30.87 19.24 -0.81
CA GLU A 148 -32.19 18.61 -0.71
C GLU A 148 -32.59 17.69 -1.88
N LYS A 149 -31.67 17.44 -2.82
CA LYS A 149 -31.91 16.65 -4.01
C LYS A 149 -32.27 15.22 -3.62
N LYS A 150 -33.43 14.77 -4.11
CA LYS A 150 -33.95 13.41 -3.95
C LYS A 150 -33.29 12.50 -4.97
N PHE A 151 -32.59 11.47 -4.52
CA PHE A 151 -32.08 10.40 -5.38
C PHE A 151 -33.12 9.29 -5.45
N LYS A 152 -33.42 8.83 -6.68
CA LYS A 152 -34.23 7.62 -6.87
C LYS A 152 -33.36 6.40 -6.58
N ILE A 153 -33.89 5.50 -5.76
CA ILE A 153 -33.33 4.18 -5.51
C ILE A 153 -33.81 3.31 -6.68
N GLY A 154 -32.86 2.73 -7.43
CA GLY A 154 -33.11 1.88 -8.61
C GLY A 154 -32.83 0.41 -8.32
#